data_AF-A0A6I1QBV5-F1
#
_entry.id   AF-A0A6I1QBV5-F1
#
_cell.length_a   1.000
_cell.length_b   1.000
_cell.length_c   1.000
_cell.angle_alpha   90.00
_cell.angle_beta   90.00
_cell.angle_gamma   90.00
#
_symmetry.space_group_name_H-M   'P 1'
#
loop_
_entity.id
_entity.type
_entity.pdbx_description
1 polymer ?
#
loop_
_entity_poly.entity_id
_entity_poly.type
_entity_poly.pdbx_seq_one_letter_code
_entity_poly.pdbx_strand_id
1 'polypeptide(L)' 'MAERQSWQEIPTKLSVEEFEQFVWPHLSKGRRGPARKLSAHVIFNYILNALYLGCLWKELPSLSEILCSRHNM' A
#
# COMPACT_ATOMS: atom_id res chain seq x y z
N MET A 1 12.19 -15.54 27.01
CA MET A 1 12.68 -15.44 25.62
C MET A 1 11.69 -14.56 24.89
N ALA A 2 12.07 -13.33 24.51
CA ALA A 2 11.18 -12.47 23.75
C ALA A 2 11.28 -12.87 22.28
N GLU A 3 10.21 -13.48 21.77
CA GLU A 3 10.01 -13.70 20.35
C GLU A 3 10.21 -12.38 19.59
N ARG A 4 11.16 -12.36 18.66
CA ARG A 4 11.33 -11.23 17.74
C ARG A 4 10.10 -11.25 16.83
N GLN A 5 9.09 -10.47 17.21
CA GLN A 5 7.91 -10.23 16.37
C GLN A 5 8.39 -9.85 14.97
N SER A 6 7.80 -10.47 13.95
CA SER A 6 8.20 -10.43 12.54
C SER A 6 7.95 -9.06 11.88
N TRP A 7 8.50 -8.00 12.48
CA TRP A 7 8.51 -6.62 11.93
C TRP A 7 9.39 -6.48 10.67
N GLN A 8 9.95 -7.58 10.17
CA GLN A 8 10.81 -7.61 8.98
C GLN A 8 10.02 -7.69 7.68
N GLU A 9 8.72 -8.04 7.74
CA GLU A 9 7.92 -8.29 6.55
C GLU A 9 6.71 -7.36 6.50
N ILE A 10 6.48 -6.78 5.32
CA ILE A 10 5.30 -5.96 5.08
C ILE A 10 4.08 -6.89 5.13
N PRO A 11 3.05 -6.58 5.94
CA PRO A 11 1.84 -7.39 5.97
C PRO A 11 1.19 -7.40 4.60
N THR A 12 0.83 -8.58 4.10
CA THR A 12 0.13 -8.75 2.80
C THR A 12 -1.36 -8.44 2.88
N LYS A 13 -1.92 -8.46 4.08
CA LYS A 13 -3.33 -8.26 4.38
C LYS A 13 -3.49 -7.69 5.78
N LEU A 14 -4.51 -6.87 5.96
CA LEU A 14 -5.00 -6.43 7.26
C LEU A 14 -6.43 -6.92 7.47
N SER A 15 -6.76 -7.22 8.72
CA SER A 15 -8.15 -7.43 9.15
C SER A 15 -8.91 -6.11 9.11
N VAL A 16 -10.24 -6.15 9.13
CA VAL A 16 -11.06 -4.92 9.09
C VAL A 16 -10.79 -4.06 10.33
N GLU A 17 -10.73 -4.69 11.51
CA GLU A 17 -10.47 -4.02 12.79
C GLU A 17 -9.11 -3.32 12.81
N GLU A 18 -8.07 -3.99 12.32
CA GLU A 18 -6.72 -3.42 12.22
C GLU A 18 -6.68 -2.24 11.25
N PHE A 19 -7.38 -2.36 10.12
CA PHE A 19 -7.49 -1.27 9.17
C PHE A 19 -8.21 -0.05 9.76
N GLU A 20 -9.31 -0.26 10.48
CA GLU A 20 -10.05 0.82 11.13
C GLU A 20 -9.25 1.49 12.24
N GLN A 21 -8.45 0.71 12.98
CA GLN A 21 -7.62 1.23 14.06
C GLN A 21 -6.39 1.99 13.55
N PHE A 22 -5.70 1.45 12.54
CA PHE A 22 -4.37 1.93 12.16
C PHE A 22 -4.31 2.70 10.86
N VAL A 23 -5.25 2.50 9.93
CA VAL A 23 -5.18 3.09 8.58
C VAL A 23 -6.25 4.15 8.39
N TRP A 24 -7.48 3.82 8.75
CA TRP A 24 -8.65 4.68 8.56
C TRP A 24 -8.51 6.09 9.16
N PRO A 25 -7.95 6.30 10.36
CA PRO A 25 -7.82 7.64 10.95
C PRO A 25 -6.92 8.58 10.14
N HIS A 26 -6.04 8.01 9.31
CA HIS A 26 -5.12 8.76 8.46
C HIS A 26 -5.63 8.94 7.03
N LEU A 27 -6.74 8.31 6.67
CA LEU A 27 -7.34 8.45 5.36
C LEU A 27 -8.31 9.64 5.33
N SER A 28 -8.13 10.53 4.36
CA SER A 28 -9.12 11.57 4.08
C SER A 28 -10.39 10.95 3.49
N LYS A 29 -11.55 11.35 4.02
CA LYS A 29 -12.85 10.98 3.44
C LYS A 29 -12.99 11.64 2.06
N GLY A 30 -13.25 10.83 1.04
CA GLY A 30 -13.51 11.32 -0.30
C GLY A 30 -14.75 12.21 -0.29
N ARG A 31 -14.59 13.50 -0.63
CA ARG A 31 -15.67 14.50 -0.61
C ARG A 31 -16.30 14.74 -1.98
N ARG A 32 -15.70 14.21 -3.06
CA ARG A 32 -16.10 14.46 -4.45
C ARG A 32 -16.16 13.15 -5.24
N GLY A 33 -17.07 13.11 -6.20
CA GLY A 33 -17.24 12.02 -7.15
C GLY A 33 -18.26 10.96 -6.71
N PRO A 34 -18.53 9.97 -7.58
CA PRO A 34 -19.41 8.85 -7.28
C PRO A 34 -18.89 8.02 -6.10
N ALA A 35 -19.81 7.37 -5.37
CA ALA A 35 -19.44 6.45 -4.32
C ALA A 35 -18.52 5.34 -4.85
N ARG A 36 -17.53 4.95 -4.05
CA ARG A 36 -16.61 3.87 -4.41
C ARG A 36 -17.36 2.54 -4.40
N LYS A 37 -17.16 1.73 -5.45
CA LYS A 37 -17.70 0.36 -5.53
C LYS A 37 -17.00 -0.61 -4.58
N LEU A 38 -15.76 -0.29 -4.18
CA LEU A 38 -14.94 -1.09 -3.28
C LEU A 38 -14.74 -0.36 -1.95
N SER A 39 -14.69 -1.11 -0.86
CA SER A 39 -14.34 -0.57 0.45
C SER A 39 -12.88 -0.13 0.49
N ALA A 40 -12.57 0.85 1.34
CA ALA A 40 -11.20 1.33 1.50
C ALA A 40 -10.26 0.24 2.03
N HIS A 41 -10.78 -0.65 2.89
CA HIS A 41 -10.08 -1.83 3.40
C HIS A 41 -9.61 -2.77 2.27
N VAL A 42 -10.51 -3.11 1.35
CA VAL A 42 -10.19 -3.99 0.21
C VAL A 42 -9.14 -3.34 -0.69
N ILE A 43 -9.29 -2.05 -0.99
CA ILE A 43 -8.30 -1.29 -1.78
C ILE A 43 -6.93 -1.29 -1.10
N PHE A 44 -6.89 -1.08 0.21
CA PHE A 44 -5.63 -1.06 0.95
C PHE A 44 -4.93 -2.41 0.94
N ASN A 45 -5.68 -3.50 1.10
CA ASN A 45 -5.12 -4.85 0.99
C ASN A 45 -4.59 -5.17 -0.42
N TYR A 46 -5.22 -4.63 -1.48
CA TYR A 46 -4.65 -4.73 -2.83
C TYR A 46 -3.32 -3.99 -2.96
N ILE A 47 -3.20 -2.80 -2.35
CA ILE A 47 -1.94 -2.03 -2.33
C ILE A 47 -0.86 -2.83 -1.58
N LEU A 48 -1.18 -3.38 -0.41
CA LEU A 48 -0.25 -4.22 0.35
C LEU A 48 0.23 -5.42 -0.46
N ASN A 49 -0.68 -6.10 -1.16
CA ASN A 49 -0.33 -7.23 -2.01
C ASN A 49 0.58 -6.81 -3.19
N ALA A 50 0.33 -5.64 -3.79
CA ALA A 50 1.20 -5.10 -4.84
C ALA A 50 2.60 -4.74 -4.33
N LEU A 51 2.69 -4.21 -3.10
CA LEU A 51 3.96 -3.91 -2.43
C LEU A 51 4.74 -5.19 -2.07
N TYR A 52 4.04 -6.21 -1.58
CA TYR A 52 4.64 -7.48 -1.18
C TYR A 52 5.14 -8.30 -2.37
N LEU A 53 4.32 -8.44 -3.42
CA LEU A 53 4.70 -9.20 -4.61
C LEU A 53 5.80 -8.50 -5.42
N GLY A 54 6.01 -7.20 -5.19
CA GLY A 54 6.87 -6.37 -6.00
C GLY A 54 6.25 -6.17 -7.38
N CYS A 55 5.68 -5.00 -7.64
CA CYS A 55 5.42 -4.62 -9.03
C CYS A 55 6.75 -4.64 -9.80
N LEU A 56 6.72 -5.16 -11.03
CA LEU A 56 7.78 -4.90 -11.99
C LEU A 56 7.70 -3.41 -12.35
N TRP A 57 8.30 -2.53 -11.55
CA TRP A 57 8.24 -1.06 -11.68
C TRP A 57 8.58 -0.55 -13.10
N LYS A 58 9.16 -1.41 -13.95
CA LYS A 58 9.34 -1.20 -15.40
C LYS A 58 8.04 -0.92 -16.17
N GLU A 59 6.88 -1.37 -15.70
CA GLU A 59 5.59 -1.21 -16.40
C GLU A 59 4.81 0.06 -15.98
N LEU A 60 5.36 0.89 -15.08
CA LEU A 60 4.76 2.18 -14.67
C LEU A 60 5.35 3.33 -15.50
N PRO A 61 4.60 3.92 -16.46
CA PRO A 61 5.15 4.87 -17.43
C PRO A 61 5.69 6.17 -16.79
N SER A 62 5.23 6.52 -15.59
CA SER A 62 5.61 7.78 -14.91
C SER A 62 6.82 7.67 -13.99
N LEU A 63 7.26 6.46 -13.65
CA LEU A 63 8.33 6.23 -12.65
C LEU A 63 9.65 5.77 -13.28
N SER A 64 9.62 5.28 -14.52
CA SER A 64 10.83 4.96 -15.29
C SER A 64 11.70 6.18 -15.54
N GLU A 65 11.12 7.37 -15.73
CA GLU A 65 11.89 8.62 -15.89
C GLU A 65 12.58 9.06 -14.59
N ILE A 66 11.95 8.89 -13.42
CA ILE A 66 12.50 9.35 -12.13
C ILE A 66 13.65 8.46 -11.65
N LEU A 67 13.59 7.15 -11.92
CA LEU A 67 14.64 6.21 -11.50
C LEU A 67 15.88 6.26 -12.40
N CYS A 68 15.75 6.62 -13.68
CA CYS A 68 16.88 6.72 -14.60
C CYS A 68 17.85 7.87 -14.23
N SER A 69 17.33 8.98 -13.65
CA SER A 69 18.19 10.07 -13.16
C SER A 69 19.00 9.72 -11.90
N ARG A 70 18.69 8.62 -11.21
CA ARG A 70 19.32 8.26 -9.93
C ARG A 70 20.44 7.21 -10.05
N HIS A 71 20.68 6.70 -11.26
CA HIS A 71 21.76 5.75 -11.57
C HIS A 71 22.90 6.41 -12.39
N ASN A 72 22.99 7.74 -12.39
CA ASN A 72 24.10 8.49 -13.01
C ASN A 72 24.61 9.63 -12.10
N MET A 73 24.72 9.32 -10.80
CA MET A 73 25.51 10.06 -9.81
C MET A 73 26.22 9.07 -8.90
#